data_AF-A0A0G0DRZ2-F1
#
_entry.id   AF-A0A0G0DRZ2-F1
#
_cell.length_a   1.000
_cell.length_b   1.000
_cell.length_c   1.000
_cell.angle_alpha   90.00
_cell.angle_beta   90.00
_cell.angle_gamma   90.00
#
_symmetry.space_group_name_H-M   'P 1'
#
loop_
_entity.id
_entity.type
_entity.pdbx_description
1 polymer ?
#
loop_
_entity_poly.entity_id
_entity_poly.type
_entity_poly.pdbx_seq_one_letter_code
_entity_poly.pdbx_strand_id
1 'polypeptide(L)'
;NDYTKVYPISGGLSSTLNYSDILKKKDILVMEGLNDIMKILEGFKDGMYKNYKFLDLLNCKGGCINGPGMIGERSVKERRKRVIQYRDYARRYEKDLGKAGVKVDAEGIDFRRKF
;
A
#
# COMPACT_ATOMS: atom_id res chain seq x y z
N ASN A 1 1.52 -1.83 13.81
CA ASN A 1 1.16 -0.84 12.77
C ASN A 1 0.20 -1.54 11.81
N ASP A 2 -1.08 -1.60 12.19
CA ASP A 2 -1.93 -2.71 11.72
C ASP A 2 -2.70 -2.35 10.45
N TYR A 3 -2.83 -1.05 10.18
CA TYR A 3 -3.46 -0.57 8.96
C TYR A 3 -2.56 -0.78 7.73
N THR A 4 -1.22 -0.85 7.87
CA THR A 4 -0.29 -1.08 6.73
C THR A 4 -0.27 -2.53 6.24
N LYS A 5 -0.94 -3.46 6.92
CA LYS A 5 -1.04 -4.87 6.50
C LYS A 5 -1.74 -5.06 5.14
N VAL A 6 -2.36 -4.01 4.60
CA VAL A 6 -2.96 -3.99 3.25
C VAL A 6 -2.00 -3.55 2.14
N TYR A 7 -0.74 -3.24 2.41
CA TYR A 7 0.26 -2.91 1.38
C TYR A 7 0.27 -3.84 0.14
N PRO A 8 0.12 -5.18 0.25
CA PRO A 8 0.25 -6.04 -0.92
C PRO A 8 -0.98 -6.05 -1.84
N ILE A 9 -2.06 -5.32 -1.51
CA ILE A 9 -3.22 -5.17 -2.39
C ILE A 9 -3.17 -3.84 -3.15
N SER A 10 -3.78 -3.80 -4.34
CA SER A 10 -3.96 -2.56 -5.10
C SER A 10 -4.62 -1.46 -4.29
N GLY A 11 -4.02 -0.26 -4.30
CA GLY A 11 -4.39 0.89 -3.47
C GLY A 11 -3.97 0.77 -1.99
N GLY A 12 -3.22 -0.27 -1.63
CA GLY A 12 -2.80 -0.55 -0.26
C GLY A 12 -1.86 0.51 0.29
N LEU A 13 -0.90 0.98 -0.52
CA LEU A 13 0.02 2.04 -0.15
C LEU A 13 -0.75 3.34 0.06
N SER A 14 -1.48 3.81 -0.95
CA SER A 14 -2.20 5.08 -0.87
C SER A 14 -3.25 5.11 0.23
N SER A 15 -3.99 4.02 0.48
CA SER A 15 -4.99 3.95 1.56
C SER A 15 -4.39 4.00 2.98
N THR A 16 -3.08 3.83 3.11
CA THR A 16 -2.38 3.75 4.40
C THR A 16 -1.36 4.88 4.60
N LEU A 17 -1.18 5.74 3.61
CA LEU A 17 -0.41 6.97 3.77
C LEU A 17 -1.09 7.86 4.83
N ASN A 18 -0.29 8.55 5.63
CA ASN A 18 -0.80 9.57 6.56
C ASN A 18 -0.76 10.95 5.88
N TYR A 19 -1.65 11.17 4.91
CA TYR A 19 -1.61 12.32 3.99
C TYR A 19 -2.79 13.30 4.14
N SER A 20 -3.68 13.09 5.12
CA SER A 20 -4.97 13.79 5.23
C SER A 20 -4.86 15.32 5.15
N ASP A 21 -3.74 15.88 5.61
CA ASP A 21 -3.49 17.34 5.64
C ASP A 21 -2.78 17.86 4.38
N ILE A 22 -2.34 16.98 3.47
CA ILE A 22 -1.49 17.30 2.31
C ILE A 22 -2.19 16.95 0.98
N LEU A 23 -2.89 15.82 0.93
CA LEU A 23 -3.52 15.31 -0.29
C LEU A 23 -5.01 15.02 -0.09
N LYS A 24 -5.84 15.30 -1.10
CA LYS A 24 -7.24 14.84 -1.14
C LYS A 24 -7.29 13.48 -1.84
N LYS A 25 -8.30 12.65 -1.55
CA LYS A 25 -8.50 11.36 -2.26
C LYS A 25 -8.52 11.52 -3.79
N LYS A 26 -9.12 12.60 -4.29
CA LYS A 26 -9.17 12.92 -5.72
C LYS A 26 -7.81 13.27 -6.34
N ASP A 27 -6.81 13.57 -5.50
CA ASP A 27 -5.44 13.90 -5.94
C ASP A 27 -4.61 12.61 -6.11
N ILE A 28 -5.16 11.43 -5.83
CA ILE A 28 -4.46 10.15 -5.86
C ILE A 28 -4.96 9.33 -7.05
N LEU A 29 -4.03 8.88 -7.90
CA LEU A 29 -4.30 7.90 -8.94
C LEU A 29 -3.77 6.53 -8.50
N VAL A 30 -4.65 5.54 -8.44
CA VAL A 30 -4.27 4.13 -8.22
C VAL A 30 -4.38 3.41 -9.55
N MET A 31 -3.29 2.79 -10.01
CA MET A 31 -3.29 2.01 -11.25
C MET A 31 -2.44 0.75 -11.13
N GLU A 32 -2.78 -0.26 -11.93
CA GLU A 32 -2.08 -1.54 -11.90
C GLU A 32 -1.94 -2.17 -13.29
N GLY A 33 -0.89 -2.97 -13.46
CA GLY A 33 -0.55 -3.58 -14.74
C GLY A 33 0.46 -2.73 -15.52
N LEU A 34 1.58 -3.35 -15.92
CA LEU A 34 2.67 -2.68 -16.62
C LEU A 34 2.20 -1.90 -17.86
N ASN A 35 1.37 -2.52 -18.72
CA ASN A 35 0.86 -1.88 -19.93
C ASN A 35 -0.03 -0.66 -19.64
N ASP A 36 -0.82 -0.73 -18.57
CA ASP A 36 -1.74 0.35 -18.19
C ASP A 36 -0.94 1.50 -17.55
N ILE A 37 0.07 1.18 -16.75
CA ILE A 37 1.03 2.14 -16.18
C ILE A 37 1.76 2.93 -17.28
N MET A 38 2.28 2.25 -18.31
CA MET A 38 2.99 2.92 -19.40
C MET A 38 2.11 3.96 -20.10
N LYS A 39 0.84 3.65 -20.35
CA LYS A 39 -0.13 4.59 -20.94
C LYS A 39 -0.37 5.81 -20.05
N ILE A 40 -0.50 5.60 -18.73
CA ILE A 40 -0.65 6.70 -17.78
C ILE A 40 0.57 7.63 -17.83
N LEU A 41 1.78 7.06 -17.76
CA LEU A 41 3.02 7.82 -17.76
C LEU A 41 3.23 8.60 -19.07
N GLU A 42 2.81 8.04 -20.20
CA GLU A 42 2.78 8.75 -21.49
C GLU A 42 1.83 9.96 -21.44
N GLY A 43 0.58 9.76 -21.01
CA GLY A 43 -0.43 10.83 -20.95
C GLY A 43 -0.13 11.93 -19.92
N PHE A 44 0.79 11.70 -18.98
CA PHE A 44 1.30 12.74 -18.09
C PHE A 44 2.10 13.81 -18.85
N LYS A 45 2.80 13.43 -19.92
CA LYS A 45 3.55 14.38 -20.78
C LYS A 45 2.61 15.39 -21.43
N ASP A 46 1.41 14.93 -21.83
CA ASP A 46 0.39 15.75 -22.48
C ASP A 46 -0.52 16.48 -21.48
N GLY A 47 -0.24 16.38 -20.18
CA GLY A 47 -1.02 17.04 -19.13
C GLY A 47 -2.39 16.44 -18.85
N MET A 48 -2.74 15.27 -19.43
CA MET A 48 -4.02 14.58 -19.22
C MET A 48 -4.27 14.27 -17.73
N TYR A 49 -3.21 13.93 -17.01
CA TYR A 49 -3.26 13.51 -15.61
C TYR A 49 -2.78 14.58 -14.61
N LYS A 50 -2.68 15.85 -15.04
CA LYS A 50 -2.11 16.97 -14.24
C LYS A 50 -2.77 17.24 -12.88
N ASN A 51 -3.99 16.76 -12.69
CA ASN A 51 -4.75 16.96 -11.44
C ASN A 51 -4.37 15.97 -10.34
N TYR A 52 -3.68 14.88 -10.68
CA TYR A 52 -3.17 13.92 -9.71
C TYR A 52 -1.81 14.38 -9.19
N LYS A 53 -1.63 14.26 -7.87
CA LYS A 53 -0.42 14.67 -7.13
C LYS A 53 0.33 13.48 -6.54
N PHE A 54 -0.30 12.30 -6.51
CA PHE A 54 0.30 11.06 -6.03
C PHE A 54 -0.13 9.88 -6.90
N LEU A 55 0.81 9.02 -7.25
CA LEU A 55 0.59 7.83 -8.06
C LEU A 55 0.91 6.57 -7.23
N ASP A 56 -0.10 5.72 -7.04
CA ASP A 56 0.04 4.39 -6.46
C ASP A 56 -0.01 3.36 -7.59
N LEU A 57 1.16 3.01 -8.12
CA LEU A 57 1.32 2.21 -9.33
C LEU A 57 1.90 0.83 -9.01
N LEU A 58 1.21 -0.24 -9.42
CA LEU A 58 1.66 -1.62 -9.21
C LEU A 58 1.77 -2.39 -10.53
N ASN A 59 2.92 -2.99 -10.82
CA ASN A 59 3.10 -3.74 -12.07
C ASN A 59 2.15 -4.95 -12.20
N CYS A 60 1.80 -5.59 -11.08
CA CYS A 60 0.94 -6.77 -11.06
C CYS A 60 -0.53 -6.36 -10.87
N LYS A 61 -1.42 -6.81 -11.75
CA LYS A 61 -2.87 -6.62 -11.57
C LYS A 61 -3.35 -7.32 -10.31
N GLY A 62 -4.07 -6.64 -9.43
CA GLY A 62 -4.45 -7.12 -8.10
C GLY A 62 -3.45 -6.79 -6.98
N GLY A 63 -2.29 -6.21 -7.31
CA GLY A 63 -1.19 -5.92 -6.40
C GLY A 63 -0.22 -7.10 -6.19
N CYS A 64 0.68 -6.96 -5.22
CA CYS A 64 1.72 -7.96 -4.92
C CYS A 64 1.14 -9.35 -4.59
N ILE A 65 -0.09 -9.42 -4.05
CA ILE A 65 -0.80 -10.70 -3.84
C ILE A 65 -1.06 -11.49 -5.12
N ASN A 66 -0.88 -10.90 -6.29
CA ASN A 66 -0.96 -11.55 -7.59
C ASN A 66 0.38 -11.43 -8.37
N GLY A 67 1.48 -11.23 -7.65
CA GLY A 67 2.80 -11.16 -8.26
C GLY A 67 3.31 -12.52 -8.74
N PRO A 68 4.31 -12.54 -9.63
CA PRO A 68 4.85 -13.77 -10.23
C PRO A 68 5.46 -14.74 -9.20
N GLY A 69 5.91 -14.24 -8.05
CA GLY A 69 6.42 -15.07 -6.95
C GLY A 69 5.35 -15.66 -6.03
N MET A 70 4.06 -15.43 -6.31
CA MET A 70 2.99 -15.90 -5.44
C MET A 70 2.63 -17.35 -5.71
N ILE A 71 2.74 -18.18 -4.68
CA ILE A 71 2.42 -19.62 -4.73
C ILE A 71 0.95 -19.91 -4.37
N GLY A 72 0.44 -21.04 -4.88
CA GLY A 72 -0.88 -21.59 -4.54
C GLY A 72 -2.02 -21.17 -5.48
N GLU A 73 -3.12 -21.91 -5.45
CA GLU A 73 -4.19 -21.86 -6.46
C GLU A 73 -5.29 -20.83 -6.19
N ARG A 74 -5.23 -20.13 -5.04
CA ARG A 74 -6.27 -19.17 -4.66
C ARG A 74 -6.34 -18.01 -5.66
N SER A 75 -7.57 -17.63 -6.01
CA SER A 75 -7.84 -16.45 -6.83
C SER A 75 -7.39 -15.17 -6.12
N VAL A 76 -7.13 -14.11 -6.89
CA VAL A 76 -6.79 -12.77 -6.36
C VAL A 76 -7.87 -12.26 -5.40
N LYS A 77 -9.14 -12.53 -5.69
CA LYS A 77 -10.28 -12.14 -4.86
C LYS A 77 -10.21 -12.78 -3.47
N GLU A 78 -9.89 -14.08 -3.41
CA GLU A 78 -9.74 -14.81 -2.15
C GLU A 78 -8.52 -14.33 -1.37
N ARG A 79 -7.39 -14.12 -2.05
CA ARG A 79 -6.17 -13.57 -1.44
C ARG A 79 -6.44 -12.19 -0.83
N ARG A 80 -7.13 -11.29 -1.56
CA ARG A 80 -7.55 -9.97 -1.07
C ARG A 80 -8.44 -10.08 0.17
N LYS A 81 -9.43 -10.97 0.16
CA LYS A 81 -10.30 -11.22 1.32
C LYS A 81 -9.49 -11.64 2.55
N ARG A 82 -8.53 -12.55 2.38
CA ARG A 82 -7.66 -13.01 3.48
C ARG A 82 -6.80 -11.89 4.06
N VAL A 83 -6.20 -11.05 3.21
CA VAL A 83 -5.41 -9.89 3.66
C VAL A 83 -6.27 -8.94 4.50
N ILE A 84 -7.49 -8.64 4.04
CA ILE A 84 -8.43 -7.78 4.75
C ILE A 84 -8.83 -8.39 6.11
N GLN A 85 -9.16 -9.69 6.12
CA GLN A 85 -9.49 -10.41 7.36
C GLN A 85 -8.33 -10.40 8.35
N TYR A 86 -7.09 -10.61 7.87
CA TYR A 86 -5.90 -10.55 8.72
C TYR A 86 -5.66 -9.16 9.28
N ARG A 87 -5.80 -8.09 8.48
CA ARG A 87 -5.75 -6.70 8.97
C ARG A 87 -6.77 -6.48 10.09
N ASP A 88 -8.01 -6.92 9.91
CA ASP A 88 -9.08 -6.73 10.90
C ASP A 88 -8.85 -7.52 12.18
N TYR A 89 -8.30 -8.72 12.05
CA TYR A 89 -7.85 -9.52 13.18
C TYR A 89 -6.71 -8.81 13.94
N ALA A 90 -5.64 -8.43 13.24
CA ALA A 90 -4.48 -7.75 13.83
C ALA A 90 -4.88 -6.47 14.56
N ARG A 91 -5.75 -5.65 13.96
CA ARG A 91 -6.28 -4.43 14.59
C ARG A 91 -7.03 -4.70 15.90
N ARG A 92 -7.66 -5.87 16.05
CA ARG A 92 -8.44 -6.23 17.25
C ARG A 92 -7.58 -6.86 18.33
N TYR A 93 -6.66 -7.74 17.95
CA TYR A 93 -5.98 -8.67 18.85
C TYR A 93 -4.46 -8.47 18.95
N GLU A 94 -3.81 -7.80 17.98
CA GLU A 94 -2.37 -7.53 17.96
C GLU A 94 -2.06 -6.06 18.35
N LYS A 95 -2.79 -5.50 19.33
CA LYS A 95 -2.69 -4.08 19.73
C LYS A 95 -1.28 -3.64 20.16
N ASP A 96 -0.40 -4.57 20.50
CA ASP A 96 0.97 -4.31 20.98
C ASP A 96 2.02 -4.15 19.87
N LEU A 97 1.64 -4.24 18.58
CA LEU A 97 2.58 -3.93 17.50
C LEU A 97 2.87 -2.42 17.34
N GLY A 98 2.14 -1.55 18.05
CA GLY A 98 2.36 -0.10 18.12
C GLY A 98 2.46 0.62 16.76
N LYS A 99 2.72 1.94 16.78
CA LYS A 99 3.23 2.66 15.58
C LYS A 99 4.70 2.33 15.31
N ALA A 100 5.42 1.87 16.33
CA ALA A 100 6.87 1.69 16.32
C ALA A 100 7.33 0.29 15.86
N GLY A 101 6.40 -0.66 15.67
CA GLY A 101 6.78 -2.07 15.50
C GLY A 101 7.20 -2.70 16.83
N VAL A 102 7.54 -3.99 16.81
CA VAL A 102 8.08 -4.68 17.98
C VAL A 102 9.51 -4.18 18.21
N LYS A 103 9.80 -3.61 19.38
CA LYS A 103 11.14 -3.13 19.75
C LYS A 103 12.04 -4.23 20.33
N VAL A 104 11.58 -5.48 20.35
CA VAL A 104 12.32 -6.61 20.95
C VAL A 104 13.71 -6.79 20.35
N ASP A 105 13.90 -6.47 19.07
CA ASP A 105 15.20 -6.55 18.39
C ASP A 105 15.86 -5.17 18.16
N ALA A 106 15.38 -4.12 18.83
CA ALA A 106 15.84 -2.74 18.64
C ALA A 106 16.72 -2.23 19.79
N GLU A 107 17.29 -3.14 20.58
CA GLU A 107 18.20 -2.79 21.68
C GLU A 107 19.41 -2.00 21.14
N GLY A 108 19.66 -0.83 21.73
CA GLY A 108 20.74 0.08 21.31
C GLY A 108 20.41 1.05 20.17
N ILE A 109 19.22 0.99 19.56
CA ILE A 109 18.80 1.97 18.54
C ILE A 109 18.19 3.21 19.20
N ASP A 110 18.81 4.37 19.01
CA ASP A 110 18.28 5.66 19.46
C ASP A 110 17.29 6.23 18.44
N PHE A 111 15.99 6.19 18.77
CA PHE A 111 14.91 6.70 17.93
C PHE A 111 14.67 8.22 18.07
N ARG A 112 15.46 8.94 18.87
CA ARG A 112 15.30 10.39 19.03
C ARG A 112 15.80 11.13 17.78
N ARG A 113 14.93 11.94 17.18
CA ARG A 113 15.36 12.92 16.16
C ARG A 113 15.97 14.13 16.85
N LYS A 114 17.25 14.40 16.59
CA LYS A 114 17.88 15.69 16.91
C LYS A 114 17.61 16.62 15.72
N PHE A 115 16.87 17.70 15.97
CA PHE A 115 16.72 18.82 15.06
C PHE A 115 17.70 19.92 15.46
#